data_AF-A0A353V4G6-F1
#
_entry.id   AF-A0A353V4G6-F1
#
_cell.length_a   1.000
_cell.length_b   1.000
_cell.length_c   1.000
_cell.angle_alpha   90.00
_cell.angle_beta   90.00
_cell.angle_gamma   90.00
#
_symmetry.space_group_name_H-M   'P 1'
#
loop_
_entity.id
_entity.type
_entity.pdbx_description
1 polymer ?
#
loop_
_entity_poly.entity_id
_entity_poly.type
_entity_poly.pdbx_seq_one_letter_code
_entity_poly.pdbx_strand_id
1 'polypeptide(L)'
;MVDRSLKDATVTAISDDLRFQTAYEAALQLATIVLAAAGYRSTAQRGHHWVAFEALAEILGPDHREVADYLQQAKDKRHRSHYDAVGEIAESEVKELVVEVRKLKSTVLGWLRQRYPRLAP
;
A
#
# COMPACT_ATOMS: atom_id res chain seq x y z
N MET A 1 5.30 11.59 -0.63
CA MET A 1 4.37 11.12 0.43
C MET A 1 4.70 9.68 0.81
N VAL A 2 4.70 8.75 -0.15
CA VAL A 2 5.13 7.33 0.03
C VAL A 2 6.45 7.18 0.79
N ASP A 3 7.50 7.92 0.41
CA ASP A 3 8.81 7.85 1.08
C ASP A 3 8.79 8.26 2.55
N ARG A 4 8.01 9.29 2.86
CA ARG A 4 7.83 9.75 4.23
C ARG A 4 7.12 8.68 5.05
N SER A 5 6.00 8.14 4.54
CA SER A 5 5.26 7.08 5.21
C SER A 5 6.12 5.83 5.46
N LEU A 6 6.91 5.39 4.46
CA LEU A 6 7.83 4.27 4.64
C LEU A 6 8.94 4.55 5.65
N LYS A 7 9.42 5.80 5.77
CA LYS A 7 10.38 6.19 6.79
C LYS A 7 9.73 6.17 8.18
N ASP A 8 8.56 6.78 8.31
CA ASP A 8 7.83 6.89 9.57
C ASP A 8 7.42 5.51 10.11
N ALA A 9 7.05 4.56 9.23
CA ALA A 9 6.77 3.17 9.59
C ALA A 9 7.98 2.42 10.22
N THR A 10 9.20 2.93 10.04
CA THR A 10 10.41 2.35 10.65
C THR A 10 10.79 2.97 11.99
N VAL A 11 10.07 4.00 12.44
CA VAL A 11 10.32 4.66 13.73
C VAL A 11 9.82 3.75 14.86
N THR A 12 10.74 3.20 15.64
CA THR A 12 10.43 2.27 16.74
C THR A 12 9.95 2.96 18.02
N ALA A 13 9.95 4.30 18.05
CA ALA A 13 9.46 5.09 19.19
C ALA A 13 7.91 5.21 19.22
N ILE A 14 7.22 4.67 18.21
CA ILE A 14 5.76 4.61 18.12
C ILE A 14 5.29 3.15 18.05
N SER A 15 4.01 2.90 18.31
CA SER A 15 3.45 1.54 18.35
C SER A 15 3.52 0.83 17.00
N ASP A 16 3.59 -0.49 17.04
CA ASP A 16 3.57 -1.35 15.86
C ASP A 16 2.28 -1.17 15.04
N ASP A 17 1.14 -0.93 15.70
CA ASP A 17 -0.12 -0.59 15.06
C ASP A 17 -0.01 0.67 14.18
N LEU A 18 0.58 1.75 14.71
CA LEU A 18 0.75 3.01 13.96
C LEU A 18 1.77 2.87 12.84
N ARG A 19 2.84 2.11 13.07
CA ARG A 19 3.84 1.80 12.06
C ARG A 19 3.23 1.01 10.90
N PHE A 20 2.42 -0.01 11.21
CA PHE A 20 1.69 -0.82 10.24
C PHE A 20 0.70 0.02 9.44
N GLN A 21 -0.11 0.84 10.11
CA GLN A 21 -1.04 1.76 9.44
C GLN A 21 -0.31 2.70 8.47
N THR A 22 0.85 3.19 8.85
CA THR A 22 1.62 4.13 8.04
C THR A 22 2.26 3.44 6.82
N ALA A 23 2.77 2.21 6.98
CA ALA A 23 3.24 1.39 5.86
C ALA A 23 2.09 1.05 4.89
N TYR A 24 0.92 0.70 5.44
CA TYR A 24 -0.27 0.38 4.67
C TYR A 24 -0.78 1.58 3.86
N GLU A 25 -0.79 2.77 4.45
CA GLU A 25 -1.15 4.02 3.76
C GLU A 25 -0.21 4.30 2.57
N ALA A 26 1.08 4.00 2.71
CA ALA A 26 2.04 4.10 1.60
C ALA A 26 1.67 3.15 0.44
N ALA A 27 1.20 1.93 0.76
CA ALA A 27 0.73 0.97 -0.24
C ALA A 27 -0.51 1.48 -0.99
N LEU A 28 -1.49 2.02 -0.26
CA LEU A 28 -2.71 2.58 -0.85
C LEU A 28 -2.40 3.78 -1.75
N GLN A 29 -1.45 4.62 -1.35
CA GLN A 29 -0.99 5.75 -2.17
C GLN A 29 -0.33 5.26 -3.47
N LEU A 30 0.49 4.21 -3.41
CA LEU A 30 1.07 3.60 -4.62
C LEU A 30 -0.01 3.06 -5.56
N ALA A 31 -1.01 2.36 -5.02
CA ALA A 31 -2.15 1.90 -5.80
C ALA A 31 -2.89 3.07 -6.46
N THR A 32 -3.17 4.13 -5.70
CA THR A 32 -3.85 5.33 -6.20
C THR A 32 -3.04 6.04 -7.30
N ILE A 33 -1.70 6.06 -7.19
CA ILE A 33 -0.81 6.59 -8.23
C ILE A 33 -0.96 5.79 -9.52
N VAL A 34 -0.97 4.45 -9.44
CA VAL A 34 -1.15 3.58 -10.62
C VAL A 34 -2.49 3.86 -11.31
N LEU A 35 -3.59 3.91 -10.55
CA LEU A 35 -4.92 4.23 -11.10
C LEU A 35 -4.92 5.60 -11.80
N ALA A 36 -4.40 6.62 -11.12
CA ALA A 36 -4.40 7.99 -11.62
C ALA A 36 -3.52 8.13 -12.88
N ALA A 37 -2.33 7.51 -12.90
CA ALA A 37 -1.43 7.52 -14.05
C ALA A 37 -2.03 6.79 -15.26
N ALA A 38 -2.79 5.72 -15.02
CA ALA A 38 -3.53 5.01 -16.05
C ALA A 38 -4.79 5.77 -16.55
N GLY A 39 -5.11 6.93 -15.96
CA GLY A 39 -6.22 7.78 -16.36
C GLY A 39 -7.55 7.45 -15.68
N TYR A 40 -7.56 6.58 -14.69
CA TYR A 40 -8.76 6.22 -13.94
C TYR A 40 -8.95 7.11 -12.70
N ARG A 41 -10.22 7.29 -12.29
CA ARG A 41 -10.59 7.92 -11.02
C ARG A 41 -11.53 6.98 -10.26
N SER A 42 -11.20 6.70 -9.00
CA SER A 42 -12.12 5.98 -8.11
C SER A 42 -13.26 6.90 -7.69
N THR A 43 -14.50 6.49 -7.94
CA THR A 43 -15.72 7.15 -7.43
C THR A 43 -16.25 6.49 -6.16
N ALA A 44 -15.65 5.36 -5.77
CA ALA A 44 -16.05 4.60 -4.61
C ALA A 44 -15.78 5.39 -3.32
N GLN A 45 -16.81 5.59 -2.50
CA GLN A 45 -16.66 6.14 -1.15
C GLN A 45 -16.37 5.00 -0.16
N ARG A 46 -17.19 3.94 -0.21
CA ARG A 46 -16.94 2.68 0.51
C ARG A 46 -16.18 1.70 -0.39
N GLY A 47 -15.24 0.97 0.19
CA GLY A 47 -14.46 -0.03 -0.55
C GLY A 47 -13.38 0.54 -1.48
N HIS A 48 -13.05 1.83 -1.37
CA HIS A 48 -12.06 2.46 -2.25
C HIS A 48 -10.66 1.83 -2.15
N HIS A 49 -10.29 1.25 -1.01
CA HIS A 49 -9.05 0.49 -0.86
C HIS A 49 -9.07 -0.78 -1.71
N TRP A 50 -10.19 -1.52 -1.67
CA TRP A 50 -10.38 -2.73 -2.45
C TRP A 50 -10.28 -2.39 -3.95
N VAL A 51 -11.03 -1.38 -4.40
CA VAL A 51 -10.98 -0.92 -5.79
C VAL A 51 -9.56 -0.51 -6.21
N ALA A 52 -8.80 0.17 -5.34
CA ALA A 52 -7.46 0.59 -5.65
C ALA A 52 -6.49 -0.60 -5.83
N PHE A 53 -6.54 -1.61 -4.96
CA PHE A 53 -5.65 -2.77 -5.07
C PHE A 53 -6.04 -3.71 -6.21
N GLU A 54 -7.34 -3.91 -6.44
CA GLU A 54 -7.82 -4.66 -7.60
C GLU A 54 -7.36 -4.01 -8.91
N ALA A 55 -7.59 -2.70 -9.07
CA ALA A 55 -7.17 -2.00 -10.26
C ALA A 55 -5.63 -1.96 -10.40
N LEU A 56 -4.87 -1.91 -9.30
CA LEU A 56 -3.41 -2.05 -9.37
C LEU A 56 -3.00 -3.40 -9.98
N ALA A 57 -3.60 -4.51 -9.55
CA ALA A 57 -3.31 -5.83 -10.11
C ALA A 57 -3.68 -5.91 -11.60
N GLU A 58 -4.83 -5.36 -11.99
CA GLU A 58 -5.26 -5.33 -13.39
C GLU A 58 -4.32 -4.47 -14.27
N ILE A 59 -3.88 -3.31 -13.76
CA ILE A 59 -3.06 -2.36 -14.54
C ILE A 59 -1.59 -2.81 -14.63
N LEU A 60 -1.02 -3.34 -13.55
CA LEU A 60 0.37 -3.82 -13.52
C LEU A 60 0.53 -5.24 -14.08
N GLY A 61 -0.56 -5.99 -14.18
CA GLY A 61 -0.59 -7.36 -14.71
C GLY A 61 -0.63 -8.45 -13.64
N PRO A 62 -0.90 -9.71 -14.05
CA PRO A 62 -1.30 -10.81 -13.17
C PRO A 62 -0.26 -11.16 -12.10
N ASP A 63 1.03 -10.93 -12.35
CA ASP A 63 2.12 -11.15 -11.40
C ASP A 63 1.99 -10.31 -10.11
N HIS A 64 1.11 -9.30 -10.11
CA HIS A 64 0.86 -8.42 -8.97
C HIS A 64 -0.41 -8.77 -8.18
N ARG A 65 -1.13 -9.83 -8.57
CA ARG A 65 -2.35 -10.28 -7.89
C ARG A 65 -2.07 -10.65 -6.43
N GLU A 66 -1.03 -11.44 -6.18
CA GLU A 66 -0.67 -11.88 -4.82
C GLU A 66 -0.38 -10.69 -3.89
N VAL A 67 0.31 -9.67 -4.40
CA VAL A 67 0.59 -8.44 -3.64
C VAL A 67 -0.71 -7.67 -3.35
N ALA A 68 -1.63 -7.58 -4.32
CA ALA A 68 -2.92 -6.95 -4.11
C ALA A 68 -3.76 -7.69 -3.06
N ASP A 69 -3.82 -9.02 -3.12
CA ASP A 69 -4.58 -9.85 -2.17
C ASP A 69 -3.99 -9.76 -0.76
N TYR A 70 -2.66 -9.76 -0.64
CA TYR A 70 -1.97 -9.53 0.64
C TYR A 70 -2.33 -8.15 1.23
N LEU A 71 -2.29 -7.09 0.43
CA LEU A 71 -2.64 -5.74 0.89
C LEU A 71 -4.12 -5.61 1.27
N GLN A 72 -5.00 -6.34 0.59
CA GLN A 72 -6.41 -6.39 1.00
C GLN A 72 -6.58 -7.05 2.37
N GLN A 73 -5.87 -8.16 2.64
CA GLN A 73 -5.89 -8.80 3.95
C GLN A 73 -5.29 -7.91 5.05
N ALA A 74 -4.24 -7.14 4.74
CA ALA A 74 -3.66 -6.16 5.64
C ALA A 74 -4.67 -5.06 6.06
N LYS A 75 -5.64 -4.72 5.20
CA LYS A 75 -6.73 -3.78 5.54
C LYS A 75 -7.57 -4.28 6.72
N ASP A 76 -7.92 -5.57 6.70
CA ASP A 76 -8.79 -6.14 7.72
C ASP A 76 -8.07 -6.25 9.07
N LYS A 77 -6.75 -6.53 9.05
CA LYS A 77 -5.90 -6.46 10.25
C LYS A 77 -5.82 -5.04 10.83
N ARG A 78 -5.64 -4.01 9.98
CA ARG A 78 -5.68 -2.60 10.42
C ARG A 78 -7.01 -2.27 11.11
N HIS A 79 -8.13 -2.73 10.57
CA HIS A 79 -9.44 -2.49 11.19
C HIS A 79 -9.55 -3.10 12.58
N ARG A 80 -9.10 -4.35 12.78
CA ARG A 80 -9.16 -5.01 14.09
C ARG A 80 -8.25 -4.37 15.13
N SER A 81 -7.01 -4.04 14.75
CA SER A 81 -6.06 -3.32 15.62
C SER A 81 -6.58 -1.95 16.09
N HIS A 82 -7.37 -1.26 15.26
CA HIS A 82 -7.90 0.06 15.59
C HIS A 82 -9.16 0.04 16.47
N TYR A 83 -9.96 -1.04 16.44
CA TYR A 83 -11.29 -1.06 17.08
C TYR A 83 -11.49 -2.18 18.11
N ASP A 84 -10.83 -3.33 17.96
CA ASP A 84 -11.16 -4.54 18.71
C ASP A 84 -10.11 -4.87 19.80
N ALA A 85 -8.81 -4.68 19.53
CA ALA A 85 -7.74 -4.85 20.53
C ALA A 85 -6.46 -4.10 20.14
N VAL A 86 -5.97 -3.23 21.04
CA VAL A 86 -4.66 -2.56 20.90
C VAL A 86 -3.55 -3.60 21.06
N GLY A 87 -2.59 -3.63 20.12
CA GLY A 87 -1.41 -4.50 20.21
C GLY A 87 -1.52 -5.85 19.49
N GLU A 88 -2.44 -6.00 18.54
CA GLU A 88 -2.53 -7.22 17.70
C GLU A 88 -1.43 -7.32 16.65
N ILE A 89 -0.81 -6.21 16.26
CA ILE A 89 0.24 -6.21 15.24
C ILE A 89 1.59 -6.54 15.87
N ALA A 90 2.21 -7.63 15.41
CA ALA A 90 3.58 -7.94 15.79
C ALA A 90 4.60 -7.12 14.99
N GLU A 91 5.74 -6.79 15.60
CA GLU A 91 6.85 -6.09 14.92
C GLU A 91 7.30 -6.80 13.63
N SER A 92 7.22 -8.13 13.58
CA SER A 92 7.52 -8.93 12.38
C SER A 92 6.57 -8.62 11.22
N GLU A 93 5.28 -8.40 11.50
CA GLU A 93 4.29 -8.07 10.49
C GLU A 93 4.50 -6.65 9.95
N VAL A 94 4.92 -5.71 10.81
CA VAL A 94 5.34 -4.38 10.37
C VAL A 94 6.52 -4.48 9.40
N LYS A 95 7.54 -5.27 9.77
CA LYS A 95 8.73 -5.48 8.93
C LYS A 95 8.38 -6.10 7.58
N GLU A 96 7.54 -7.13 7.59
CA GLU A 96 7.05 -7.79 6.39
C GLU A 96 6.30 -6.81 5.47
N LEU A 97 5.34 -6.07 6.01
CA LEU A 97 4.59 -5.08 5.23
C LEU A 97 5.50 -3.99 4.66
N VAL A 98 6.45 -3.47 5.44
CA VAL A 98 7.41 -2.46 4.95
C VAL A 98 8.27 -3.01 3.80
N VAL A 99 8.69 -4.28 3.86
CA VAL A 99 9.45 -4.93 2.78
C VAL A 99 8.58 -5.04 1.53
N GLU A 100 7.35 -5.52 1.65
CA GLU A 100 6.44 -5.67 0.50
C GLU A 100 6.10 -4.32 -0.14
N VAL A 101 5.83 -3.28 0.66
CA VAL A 101 5.53 -1.94 0.11
C VAL A 101 6.75 -1.31 -0.56
N ARG A 102 7.98 -1.60 -0.09
CA ARG A 102 9.20 -1.17 -0.79
C ARG A 102 9.38 -1.86 -2.14
N LYS A 103 9.10 -3.17 -2.23
CA LYS A 103 9.11 -3.90 -3.50
C LYS A 103 8.07 -3.32 -4.46
N LEU A 104 6.84 -3.13 -3.98
CA LEU A 104 5.77 -2.51 -4.76
C LEU A 104 6.15 -1.11 -5.25
N LYS A 105 6.78 -0.28 -4.40
CA LYS A 105 7.28 1.03 -4.82
C LYS A 105 8.24 0.91 -6.00
N SER A 106 9.21 -0.01 -5.92
CA SER A 106 10.17 -0.24 -7.01
C SER A 106 9.45 -0.62 -8.31
N THR A 107 8.49 -1.53 -8.23
CA THR A 107 7.64 -1.95 -9.35
C THR A 107 6.89 -0.76 -9.97
N VAL A 108 6.17 0.01 -9.15
CA VAL A 108 5.37 1.14 -9.63
C VAL A 108 6.25 2.20 -10.28
N LEU A 109 7.42 2.49 -9.72
CA LEU A 109 8.37 3.43 -10.32
C LEU A 109 8.95 2.91 -11.63
N GLY A 110 9.26 1.62 -11.72
CA GLY A 110 9.70 0.98 -12.97
C GLY A 110 8.63 1.09 -14.06
N TRP A 111 7.39 0.75 -13.71
CA TRP A 111 6.24 0.86 -14.60
C TRP A 111 5.98 2.30 -15.05
N LEU A 112 6.03 3.29 -14.14
CA LEU A 112 5.89 4.71 -14.48
C LEU A 112 6.98 5.16 -15.47
N ARG A 113 8.24 4.79 -15.24
CA ARG A 113 9.34 5.16 -16.16
C ARG A 113 9.17 4.56 -17.55
N GLN A 114 8.61 3.35 -17.64
CA GLN A 114 8.39 2.69 -18.93
C GLN A 114 7.16 3.25 -19.67
N ARG A 115 6.06 3.47 -18.96
CA ARG A 115 4.75 3.76 -19.58
C ARG A 115 4.35 5.23 -19.54
N TYR A 116 4.75 5.95 -18.50
CA TYR A 116 4.42 7.36 -18.25
C TYR A 116 5.66 8.17 -17.81
N PRO A 117 6.71 8.30 -18.65
CA PRO A 117 7.98 8.90 -18.22
C PRO A 117 7.84 10.32 -17.65
N ARG A 118 6.85 11.09 -18.13
CA ARG A 118 6.57 12.45 -17.65
C ARG A 118 6.02 12.53 -16.22
N LEU A 119 5.55 11.40 -15.67
CA LEU A 119 5.02 11.28 -14.31
C LEU A 119 6.01 10.59 -13.36
N ALA A 120 7.11 10.05 -13.88
CA ALA A 120 8.13 9.44 -13.06
C ALA A 120 8.96 10.53 -12.32
N PRO A 121 9.31 10.31 -11.04
CA PRO A 121 10.17 11.21 -10.29
C PRO A 121 11.64 11.15 -10.72
#